data_AF-A0A1F8X828-F1
#
_entry.id   AF-A0A1F8X828-F1
#
_cell.length_a   1.000
_cell.length_b   1.000
_cell.length_c   1.000
_cell.angle_alpha   90.00
_cell.angle_beta   90.00
_cell.angle_gamma   90.00
#
_symmetry.space_group_name_H-M   'P 1'
#
loop_
_entity.id
_entity.type
_entity.pdbx_description
1 polymer ?
#
loop_
_entity_poly.entity_id
_entity_poly.type
_entity_poly.pdbx_seq_one_letter_code
_entity_poly.pdbx_strand_id
1 'polypeptide(L)'
;MAVRLLLAFCLLALMPVPAHCLDAFLDQESMECLGCHNEISVRGALLCHEADCDHPIGVDYALASSGNPALVSIPFLDPSIRLPEGKIGCGTCHTQYKAGEHEADSMTRDGSQPDPLLIIDNTASRLCMACHIK
;
A
#
# COMPACT_ATOMS: atom_id res chain seq x y z
N MET A 1 61.73 7.24 -16.49
CA MET A 1 60.61 6.72 -17.32
C MET A 1 59.36 6.74 -16.48
N ALA A 2 58.41 7.60 -16.81
CA ALA A 2 57.18 7.82 -16.07
C ALA A 2 56.10 6.83 -16.52
N VAL A 3 55.50 6.10 -15.59
CA VAL A 3 54.30 5.29 -15.85
C VAL A 3 53.10 6.07 -15.31
N ARG A 4 52.34 6.63 -16.24
CA ARG A 4 50.94 7.03 -16.00
C ARG A 4 50.12 5.76 -15.90
N LEU A 5 49.37 5.55 -14.82
CA LEU A 5 48.21 4.68 -14.86
C LEU A 5 47.07 5.32 -14.08
N LEU A 6 45.92 5.35 -14.75
CA LEU A 6 44.82 6.25 -14.51
C LEU A 6 44.09 5.96 -13.18
N LEU A 7 43.72 7.05 -12.50
CA LEU A 7 42.60 7.09 -11.58
C LEU A 7 41.32 6.69 -12.32
N ALA A 8 40.89 5.44 -12.15
CA ALA A 8 39.53 5.04 -12.49
C ALA A 8 38.62 5.40 -11.30
N PHE A 9 38.19 6.65 -11.25
CA PHE A 9 36.98 7.03 -10.51
C PHE A 9 35.81 6.32 -11.19
N CYS A 10 35.38 5.20 -10.62
CA CYS A 10 34.14 4.57 -11.03
C CYS A 10 33.00 5.45 -10.51
N LEU A 11 32.54 6.39 -11.35
CA LEU A 11 31.25 7.04 -11.21
C LEU A 11 30.17 5.95 -11.25
N LEU A 12 29.78 5.45 -10.08
CA LEU A 12 28.49 4.77 -9.89
C LEU A 12 27.44 5.85 -9.65
N ALA A 13 27.05 6.51 -10.73
CA ALA A 13 25.92 7.40 -10.76
C ALA A 13 24.84 6.80 -11.67
N LEU A 14 23.63 6.66 -11.11
CA LEU A 14 22.34 6.71 -11.82
C LEU A 14 22.09 5.56 -12.81
N MET A 15 21.91 4.34 -12.29
CA MET A 15 21.13 3.33 -13.01
C MET A 15 19.64 3.54 -12.66
N PRO A 16 18.73 3.72 -13.63
CA PRO A 16 17.30 3.75 -13.36
C PRO A 16 16.88 2.36 -12.85
N VAL A 17 16.27 2.32 -11.67
CA VAL A 17 15.69 1.09 -11.11
C VAL A 17 14.58 0.63 -12.07
N PRO A 18 14.65 -0.58 -12.65
CA PRO A 18 13.61 -1.06 -13.55
C PRO A 18 12.30 -1.20 -12.78
N ALA A 19 11.16 -0.89 -13.42
CA ALA A 19 9.80 -1.02 -12.85
C ALA A 19 9.49 -2.41 -12.26
N HIS A 20 10.31 -3.40 -12.60
CA HIS A 20 10.27 -4.80 -12.16
C HIS A 20 10.69 -4.95 -10.68
N CYS A 21 11.21 -3.88 -10.07
CA CYS A 21 11.50 -3.83 -8.64
C CYS A 21 10.25 -3.51 -7.82
N LEU A 22 9.22 -2.87 -8.37
CA LEU A 22 7.98 -2.55 -7.65
C LEU A 22 7.13 -3.81 -7.42
N ASP A 23 7.06 -4.69 -8.44
CA ASP A 23 6.38 -5.99 -8.37
C ASP A 23 6.98 -6.93 -7.32
N ALA A 24 8.24 -6.71 -6.90
CA ALA A 24 8.89 -7.55 -5.90
C ALA A 24 8.45 -7.26 -4.45
N PHE A 25 7.62 -6.24 -4.22
CA PHE A 25 7.23 -5.79 -2.87
C PHE A 25 5.73 -5.78 -2.60
N LEU A 26 4.90 -6.16 -3.58
CA LEU A 26 3.44 -6.13 -3.47
C LEU A 26 2.86 -7.54 -3.44
N ASP A 27 1.81 -7.72 -2.65
CA ASP A 27 1.07 -8.97 -2.62
C ASP A 27 0.28 -9.20 -3.92
N GLN A 28 -0.09 -10.46 -4.18
CA GLN A 28 -0.80 -10.86 -5.40
C GLN A 28 -2.13 -10.10 -5.62
N GLU A 29 -2.90 -9.86 -4.56
CA GLU A 29 -4.18 -9.13 -4.66
C GLU A 29 -3.94 -7.67 -5.04
N SER A 30 -2.94 -7.01 -4.44
CA SER A 30 -2.53 -5.67 -4.83
C SER A 30 -2.06 -5.60 -6.29
N MET A 31 -1.27 -6.57 -6.77
CA MET A 31 -0.86 -6.62 -8.18
C MET A 31 -2.05 -6.77 -9.14
N GLU A 32 -3.05 -7.58 -8.79
CA GLU A 32 -4.29 -7.72 -9.57
C GLU A 32 -5.07 -6.40 -9.63
N CYS A 33 -5.19 -5.70 -8.50
CA CYS A 33 -5.82 -4.38 -8.45
C CYS A 33 -5.09 -3.40 -9.38
N LEU A 34 -3.76 -3.38 -9.34
CA LEU A 34 -2.93 -2.48 -10.15
C LEU A 34 -2.97 -2.78 -11.66
N GLY A 35 -3.39 -4.00 -12.04
CA GLY A 35 -3.64 -4.35 -13.45
C GLY A 35 -4.71 -3.48 -14.11
N CYS A 36 -5.66 -2.95 -13.32
CA CYS A 36 -6.71 -2.04 -13.78
C CYS A 36 -6.60 -0.63 -13.15
N HIS A 37 -6.16 -0.53 -11.90
CA HIS A 37 -6.02 0.72 -11.14
C HIS A 37 -4.56 1.18 -11.13
N ASN A 38 -4.18 2.05 -12.06
CA ASN A 38 -2.80 2.55 -12.11
C ASN A 38 -2.43 3.43 -10.89
N GLU A 39 -1.13 3.66 -10.71
CA GLU A 39 -0.49 4.37 -9.58
C GLU A 39 -1.06 5.77 -9.27
N ILE A 40 -1.84 6.36 -10.17
CA ILE A 40 -2.31 7.75 -10.12
C ILE A 40 -3.83 7.84 -9.85
N SER A 41 -4.57 6.72 -9.90
CA SER A 41 -6.02 6.78 -10.09
C SER A 41 -6.80 5.73 -9.29
N VAL A 42 -6.74 5.83 -7.96
CA VAL A 42 -7.90 5.49 -7.12
C VAL A 42 -8.50 6.80 -6.62
N ARG A 43 -9.47 7.36 -7.37
CA ARG A 43 -10.19 8.60 -7.02
C ARG A 43 -9.31 9.84 -6.75
N GLY A 44 -8.14 9.93 -7.37
CA GLY A 44 -7.21 11.06 -7.22
C GLY A 44 -6.25 10.96 -6.03
N ALA A 45 -6.25 9.83 -5.33
CA ALA A 45 -5.21 9.50 -4.37
C ALA A 45 -3.98 8.92 -5.08
N LEU A 46 -2.79 9.37 -4.67
CA LEU A 46 -1.51 8.88 -5.17
C LEU A 46 -1.07 7.68 -4.33
N LEU A 47 -0.87 6.53 -4.99
CA LEU A 47 -0.29 5.36 -4.34
C LEU A 47 1.17 5.62 -4.00
N CYS A 48 1.61 5.06 -2.88
CA CYS A 48 2.94 5.28 -2.34
C CYS A 48 3.40 4.05 -1.56
N HIS A 49 4.72 3.96 -1.33
CA HIS A 49 5.36 2.80 -0.70
C HIS A 49 6.08 3.18 0.60
N GLU A 50 5.74 4.33 1.17
CA GLU A 50 6.33 4.90 2.37
C GLU A 50 5.25 4.98 3.48
N ALA A 51 5.64 4.99 4.75
CA ALA A 51 4.67 5.00 5.85
C ALA A 51 3.89 6.33 6.00
N ASP A 52 4.45 7.45 5.52
CA ASP A 52 3.94 8.81 5.76
C ASP A 52 3.22 9.41 4.53
N CYS A 53 2.32 8.64 3.92
CA CYS A 53 1.58 9.07 2.75
C CYS A 53 0.13 8.60 2.79
N ASP A 54 -0.71 9.14 1.89
CA ASP A 54 -2.16 8.95 1.97
C ASP A 54 -2.62 7.51 1.67
N HIS A 55 -1.93 6.79 0.78
CA HIS A 55 -2.33 5.44 0.32
C HIS A 55 -1.11 4.49 0.23
N PRO A 56 -0.55 4.06 1.38
CA PRO A 56 0.62 3.20 1.42
C PRO A 56 0.28 1.76 1.03
N ILE A 57 1.08 1.15 0.15
CA ILE A 57 1.10 -0.29 -0.15
C ILE A 57 2.54 -0.83 -0.14
N GLY A 58 2.73 -2.10 0.20
CA GLY A 58 4.05 -2.73 0.34
C GLY A 58 4.82 -2.38 1.62
N VAL A 59 4.27 -1.49 2.46
CA VAL A 59 4.88 -1.07 3.73
C VAL A 59 4.81 -2.20 4.75
N ASP A 60 5.96 -2.57 5.33
CA ASP A 60 6.01 -3.53 6.43
C ASP A 60 5.40 -2.94 7.71
N TYR A 61 4.26 -3.48 8.14
CA TYR A 61 3.51 -2.89 9.25
C TYR A 61 4.17 -3.15 10.60
N ALA A 62 4.87 -4.28 10.76
CA ALA A 62 5.60 -4.57 11.99
C ALA A 62 6.73 -3.57 12.21
N LEU A 63 7.47 -3.24 11.14
CA LEU A 63 8.50 -2.21 11.17
C LEU A 63 7.89 -0.81 11.38
N ALA A 64 6.80 -0.47 10.68
CA ALA A 64 6.16 0.84 10.79
C ALA A 64 5.58 1.09 12.18
N SER A 65 4.93 0.08 12.79
CA SER A 65 4.35 0.17 14.13
C SER A 65 5.38 0.02 15.25
N SER A 66 6.56 -0.52 14.97
CA SER A 66 7.61 -0.71 15.97
C SER A 66 8.12 0.62 16.53
N GLY A 67 7.75 0.91 17.78
CA GLY A 67 8.15 2.14 18.46
C GLY A 67 7.39 3.38 17.98
N ASN A 68 6.38 3.22 17.13
CA ASN A 68 5.50 4.31 16.71
C ASN A 68 4.22 4.30 17.58
N PRO A 69 4.10 5.20 18.57
CA PRO A 69 2.94 5.23 19.46
C PRO A 69 1.65 5.69 18.76
N ALA A 70 1.72 6.21 17.54
CA ALA A 70 0.56 6.57 16.74
C ALA A 70 -0.04 5.37 15.98
N LEU A 71 0.57 4.18 16.07
CA LEU A 71 0.08 2.96 15.43
C LEU A 71 -0.27 1.89 16.46
N VAL A 72 -1.37 1.18 16.20
CA VAL A 72 -1.79 0.02 16.97
C VAL A 72 -0.84 -1.14 16.66
N SER A 73 -0.27 -1.77 17.68
CA SER A 73 0.59 -2.94 17.44
C SER A 73 -0.24 -4.14 16.97
N ILE A 74 0.35 -4.97 16.10
CA ILE A 74 -0.31 -6.11 15.42
C ILE A 74 -1.27 -6.94 16.30
N PRO A 75 -0.93 -7.35 17.54
CA PRO A 75 -1.82 -8.16 18.37
C PRO A 75 -3.15 -7.50 18.76
N PHE A 76 -3.26 -6.17 18.63
CA PHE A 76 -4.43 -5.38 18.99
C PHE A 76 -5.14 -4.73 17.80
N LEU A 77 -4.72 -5.03 16.56
CA LEU A 77 -5.42 -4.56 15.37
C LEU A 77 -6.86 -5.09 15.35
N ASP A 78 -7.76 -4.34 14.70
CA ASP A 78 -9.09 -4.86 14.39
C ASP A 78 -8.95 -6.17 13.59
N PRO A 79 -9.64 -7.26 13.97
CA PRO A 79 -9.51 -8.56 13.32
C PRO A 79 -9.83 -8.56 11.81
N SER A 80 -10.54 -7.54 11.32
CA SER A 80 -10.85 -7.36 9.91
C SER A 80 -9.65 -6.87 9.10
N ILE A 81 -8.67 -6.22 9.76
CA ILE A 81 -7.43 -5.77 9.12
C ILE A 81 -6.60 -7.00 8.71
N ARG A 82 -6.35 -7.10 7.41
CA ARG A 82 -5.48 -8.11 6.82
C ARG A 82 -4.16 -7.45 6.44
N LEU A 83 -3.06 -8.08 6.83
CA LEU A 83 -1.70 -7.68 6.46
C LEU A 83 -1.06 -8.80 5.63
N PRO A 84 -1.34 -8.87 4.31
CA PRO A 84 -0.73 -9.86 3.43
C PRO A 84 0.79 -9.81 3.57
N GLU A 85 1.41 -10.94 3.90
CA GLU A 85 2.86 -11.04 4.09
C GLU A 85 3.43 -10.05 5.14
N GLY A 86 2.59 -9.60 6.08
CA GLY A 86 2.96 -8.61 7.11
C GLY A 86 2.98 -7.17 6.63
N LYS A 87 2.54 -6.91 5.39
CA LYS A 87 2.58 -5.59 4.74
C LYS A 87 1.18 -5.00 4.60
N ILE A 88 1.12 -3.68 4.41
CA ILE A 88 -0.08 -2.98 3.97
C ILE A 88 -0.27 -3.27 2.48
N GLY A 89 -1.45 -3.75 2.09
CA GLY A 89 -1.85 -3.97 0.69
C GLY A 89 -3.26 -3.42 0.43
N CYS A 90 -3.74 -3.53 -0.81
CA CYS A 90 -5.08 -3.07 -1.18
C CYS A 90 -6.16 -3.72 -0.29
N GLY A 91 -6.03 -5.04 -0.06
CA GLY A 91 -6.93 -5.83 0.79
C GLY A 91 -6.86 -5.52 2.29
N THR A 92 -5.91 -4.67 2.73
CA THR A 92 -5.86 -4.16 4.11
C THR A 92 -7.02 -3.23 4.41
N CYS A 93 -7.50 -2.48 3.40
CA CYS A 93 -8.61 -1.52 3.54
C CYS A 93 -9.81 -1.91 2.68
N HIS A 94 -9.58 -2.55 1.53
CA HIS A 94 -10.61 -2.92 0.58
C HIS A 94 -11.07 -4.37 0.75
N THR A 95 -12.35 -4.60 0.47
CA THR A 95 -12.87 -5.97 0.38
C THR A 95 -12.17 -6.72 -0.75
N GLN A 96 -12.11 -8.05 -0.62
CA GLN A 96 -11.45 -8.89 -1.61
C GLN A 96 -12.03 -8.69 -3.01
N TYR A 97 -11.17 -8.54 -4.01
CA TYR A 97 -11.62 -8.48 -5.40
C TYR A 97 -12.33 -9.79 -5.81
N LYS A 98 -13.51 -9.63 -6.41
CA LYS A 98 -14.26 -10.71 -7.04
C LYS A 98 -14.88 -10.18 -8.33
N ALA A 99 -14.44 -10.73 -9.45
CA ALA A 99 -14.93 -10.34 -10.77
C ALA A 99 -16.46 -10.45 -10.85
N GLY A 100 -17.13 -9.41 -11.37
CA GLY A 100 -18.58 -9.34 -11.49
C GLY A 100 -19.31 -8.85 -10.24
N GLU A 101 -18.82 -9.17 -9.05
CA GLU A 101 -19.31 -8.58 -7.78
C GLU A 101 -18.74 -7.17 -7.60
N HIS A 102 -17.44 -6.98 -7.86
CA HIS A 102 -16.75 -5.71 -7.65
C HIS A 102 -17.40 -4.56 -8.44
N GLU A 103 -17.73 -4.76 -9.72
CA GLU A 103 -18.36 -3.74 -10.54
C GLU A 103 -19.77 -3.42 -10.03
N ALA A 104 -20.57 -4.44 -9.68
CA ALA A 104 -21.90 -4.24 -9.14
C ALA A 104 -21.86 -3.47 -7.80
N ASP A 105 -20.98 -3.87 -6.89
CA ASP A 105 -20.78 -3.22 -5.59
C ASP A 105 -20.32 -1.77 -5.79
N SER A 106 -19.39 -1.52 -6.72
CA SER A 106 -18.90 -0.18 -7.03
C SER A 106 -20.01 0.79 -7.47
N MET A 107 -21.03 0.28 -8.18
CA MET A 107 -22.16 1.07 -8.65
C MET A 107 -23.12 1.48 -7.52
N THR A 108 -23.05 0.83 -6.36
CA THR A 108 -23.87 1.15 -5.19
C THR A 108 -23.22 2.17 -4.25
N ARG A 109 -22.01 2.64 -4.57
CA ARG A 109 -21.26 3.64 -3.80
C ARG A 109 -21.83 5.06 -3.97
N ASP A 110 -23.02 5.30 -3.45
CA ASP A 110 -23.70 6.61 -3.50
C ASP A 110 -23.64 7.39 -2.18
N GLY A 111 -23.06 6.78 -1.13
CA GLY A 111 -22.97 7.36 0.21
C GLY A 111 -24.25 7.24 1.05
N SER A 112 -25.29 6.56 0.55
CA SER A 112 -26.51 6.24 1.30
C SER A 112 -26.36 5.03 2.22
N GLN A 113 -25.33 4.22 1.99
CA GLN A 113 -24.98 3.02 2.75
C GLN A 113 -23.48 2.98 3.00
N PRO A 114 -23.01 2.15 3.95
CA PRO A 114 -21.61 1.76 4.04
C PRO A 114 -21.01 1.40 2.67
N ASP A 115 -19.79 1.85 2.45
CA ASP A 115 -19.05 1.54 1.23
C ASP A 115 -18.80 0.03 1.13
N PRO A 116 -19.42 -0.67 0.15
CA PRO A 116 -19.31 -2.13 0.03
C PRO A 116 -17.90 -2.60 -0.36
N LEU A 117 -17.04 -1.68 -0.82
CA LEU A 117 -15.67 -2.00 -1.17
C LEU A 117 -14.68 -1.79 -0.02
N LEU A 118 -15.14 -1.54 1.22
CA LEU A 118 -14.29 -1.42 2.40
C LEU A 118 -14.51 -2.58 3.37
N ILE A 119 -13.44 -3.07 3.99
CA ILE A 119 -13.52 -4.15 4.99
C ILE A 119 -14.19 -3.71 6.29
N ILE A 120 -14.20 -2.40 6.56
CA ILE A 120 -14.83 -1.78 7.73
C ILE A 120 -15.55 -0.53 7.24
N ASP A 121 -16.80 -0.36 7.65
CA ASP A 121 -17.52 0.90 7.43
C ASP A 121 -16.73 2.08 8.02
N ASN A 122 -16.35 3.01 7.15
CA ASN A 122 -15.46 4.13 7.47
C ASN A 122 -16.18 5.35 8.06
N THR A 123 -17.42 5.17 8.56
CA THR A 123 -18.12 6.23 9.32
C THR A 123 -17.22 6.72 10.46
N ALA A 124 -17.08 8.05 10.56
CA ALA A 124 -16.20 8.71 11.53
C ALA A 124 -14.73 8.23 11.49
N SER A 125 -14.23 7.84 10.31
CA SER A 125 -12.85 7.37 10.09
C SER A 125 -12.50 6.07 10.82
N ARG A 126 -13.50 5.21 11.09
CA ARG A 126 -13.29 3.96 11.84
C ARG A 126 -12.27 3.03 11.19
N LEU A 127 -12.22 2.96 9.86
CA LEU A 127 -11.22 2.15 9.15
C LEU A 127 -9.81 2.68 9.42
N CYS A 128 -9.59 3.99 9.40
CA CYS A 128 -8.30 4.59 9.71
C CYS A 128 -7.89 4.31 11.17
N MET A 129 -8.84 4.43 12.10
CA MET A 129 -8.61 4.20 13.53
C MET A 129 -8.42 2.71 13.89
N ALA A 130 -8.62 1.78 12.95
CA ALA A 130 -8.25 0.38 13.15
C ALA A 130 -6.73 0.19 13.26
N CYS A 131 -5.96 1.11 12.69
CA CYS A 131 -4.49 1.08 12.71
C CYS A 131 -3.89 2.31 13.40
N HIS A 132 -4.56 3.47 13.39
CA HIS A 132 -4.02 4.72 13.91
C HIS A 132 -4.63 5.10 15.27
N ILE A 133 -3.76 5.47 16.21
CA ILE A 133 -4.10 6.03 17.51
C ILE A 133 -4.12 7.56 17.39
N LYS A 134 -5.20 8.19 17.84
CA LYS A 134 -5.36 9.66 17.88
C LYS A 134 -4.56 10.31 19.00
#